data_AF-A0A2R5LE66-F1
#
_entry.id   AF-A0A2R5LE66-F1
#
_cell.length_a   1.000
_cell.length_b   1.000
_cell.length_c   1.000
_cell.angle_alpha   90.00
_cell.angle_beta   90.00
_cell.angle_gamma   90.00
#
_symmetry.space_group_name_H-M   'P 1'
#
loop_
_entity.id
_entity.type
_entity.pdbx_description
1 polymer ?
#
loop_
_entity_poly.entity_id
_entity_poly.type
_entity_poly.pdbx_seq_one_letter_code
_entity_poly.pdbx_strand_id
1 'polypeptide(L)' 'CGPGMVNGCLSQCPRTCGRAPPPECIWNACIFGCICAKGFIRSGVPDGSCIPEGDCSELPESFSTTPDSFR' A
#
# COMPACT_ATOMS: atom_id res chain seq x y z
N CYS A 1 1.61 8.84 12.89
CA CYS A 1 1.16 8.41 11.55
C CYS A 1 0.67 9.61 10.77
N GLY A 2 0.79 9.58 9.43
CA GLY A 2 0.30 10.64 8.56
C GLY A 2 -1.18 10.48 8.18
N PRO A 3 -1.71 11.34 7.29
CA PRO A 3 -3.07 11.21 6.77
C PRO A 3 -3.28 9.87 6.06
N GLY A 4 -4.43 9.23 6.30
CA GLY A 4 -4.76 7.90 5.76
C GLY A 4 -4.12 6.71 6.51
N MET A 5 -3.42 6.97 7.61
CA MET A 5 -2.75 5.94 8.41
C MET A 5 -3.22 5.97 9.87
N VAL A 6 -3.25 4.79 10.50
CA VAL A 6 -3.57 4.60 11.92
C VAL A 6 -2.44 3.84 12.61
N ASN A 7 -2.35 3.95 13.94
CA ASN A 7 -1.41 3.13 14.70
C ASN A 7 -1.92 1.68 14.80
N GLY A 8 -1.05 0.70 14.60
CA GLY A 8 -1.40 -0.72 14.71
C GLY A 8 -0.20 -1.64 14.53
N CYS A 9 -0.46 -2.94 14.46
CA CYS A 9 0.57 -3.94 14.18
C CYS A 9 0.95 -3.89 12.70
N LEU A 10 2.22 -3.57 12.42
CA LEU A 10 2.79 -3.71 11.08
C LEU A 10 2.80 -5.19 10.68
N SER A 11 2.46 -5.46 9.42
CA SER A 11 2.69 -6.78 8.81
C SER A 11 4.06 -6.81 8.15
N GLN A 12 4.81 -7.90 8.32
CA GLN A 12 6.07 -8.15 7.61
C GLN A 12 5.85 -8.36 6.11
N CYS A 13 4.66 -8.81 5.70
CA CYS A 13 4.23 -8.80 4.31
C CYS A 13 2.98 -7.92 4.18
N PRO A 14 3.17 -6.59 4.07
CA PRO A 14 2.05 -5.68 3.92
C PRO A 14 1.33 -5.92 2.60
N ARG A 15 0.00 -5.83 2.62
CA ARG A 15 -0.80 -5.80 1.40
C ARG A 15 -0.45 -4.53 0.64
N THR A 16 -0.08 -4.67 -0.63
CA THR A 16 0.21 -3.56 -1.53
C THR A 16 -0.67 -3.69 -2.77
N CYS A 17 -1.02 -2.55 -3.35
CA CYS A 17 -1.86 -2.51 -4.53
C CYS A 17 -1.19 -3.23 -5.70
N GLY A 18 -1.98 -4.00 -6.46
CA GLY A 18 -1.51 -4.78 -7.59
C GLY A 18 -0.62 -5.99 -7.25
N ARG A 19 -0.40 -6.30 -5.95
CA ARG A 19 0.41 -7.45 -5.53
C ARG A 19 -0.28 -8.23 -4.43
N ALA A 20 -0.52 -9.51 -4.70
CA ALA A 20 -0.91 -10.43 -3.64
C ALA A 20 0.26 -10.55 -2.63
N PRO A 21 -0.05 -10.67 -1.32
CA PRO A 21 0.96 -10.99 -0.33
C PRO A 21 1.55 -12.37 -0.68
N PRO A 22 2.84 -12.62 -0.38
CA PRO A 22 3.43 -13.92 -0.60
C PRO A 22 2.65 -15.00 0.18
N PRO A 23 2.51 -16.22 -0.37
CA PRO A 23 1.75 -17.30 0.26
C PRO A 23 2.33 -17.69 1.63
N GLU A 24 3.65 -17.55 1.80
CA GLU A 24 4.40 -17.83 3.03
C GLU A 24 4.36 -16.67 4.05
N CYS A 25 3.30 -15.86 4.06
CA CYS A 25 3.13 -14.83 5.08
C CYS A 25 2.57 -15.44 6.38
N ILE A 26 3.35 -16.35 6.97
CA ILE A 26 2.99 -17.10 8.19
C ILE A 26 3.40 -16.31 9.44
N TRP A 27 4.21 -15.26 9.28
CA TRP A 27 4.84 -14.55 10.39
C TRP A 27 3.95 -13.44 10.97
N ASN A 28 3.24 -13.75 12.05
CA ASN A 28 2.42 -12.81 12.82
C ASN A 28 3.25 -11.99 13.84
N ALA A 29 4.31 -11.31 13.39
CA ALA A 29 4.99 -10.34 14.25
C ALA A 29 4.18 -9.05 14.32
N CYS A 30 3.76 -8.63 15.52
CA CYS A 30 3.21 -7.30 15.74
C CYS A 30 4.34 -6.34 16.10
N ILE A 31 4.87 -5.65 15.10
CA ILE A 31 5.72 -4.47 15.32
C ILE A 31 4.80 -3.27 15.35
N PHE A 32 4.67 -2.61 16.50
CA PHE A 32 3.76 -1.48 16.63
C PHE A 32 4.26 -0.29 15.79
N GLY A 33 3.40 0.26 14.94
CA GLY A 33 3.76 1.33 14.01
C GLY A 33 2.56 1.86 13.24
N CYS A 34 2.81 2.49 12.09
CA CYS A 34 1.77 3.07 11.25
C CYS A 34 1.34 2.13 10.14
N ILE A 35 0.05 1.81 10.11
CA ILE A 35 -0.59 1.00 9.07
C ILE A 35 -1.60 1.84 8.29
N CYS A 36 -1.95 1.42 7.07
CA CYS A 36 -3.08 2.02 6.37
C CYS A 36 -4.38 1.82 7.16
N ALA A 37 -5.23 2.84 7.18
CA ALA A 37 -6.56 2.72 7.77
C ALA A 37 -7.38 1.63 7.06
N LYS A 38 -8.41 1.10 7.74
CA LYS A 38 -9.32 0.12 7.12
C LYS A 38 -9.95 0.71 5.85
N GLY A 39 -9.91 -0.06 4.76
CA GLY A 39 -10.38 0.39 3.43
C GLY A 39 -9.33 1.15 2.62
N PHE A 40 -8.09 1.27 3.12
CA PHE A 40 -6.95 1.80 2.40
C PHE A 40 -5.84 0.75 2.24
N ILE A 41 -5.11 0.82 1.13
CA ILE A 41 -4.01 -0.07 0.77
C ILE A 41 -2.79 0.75 0.31
N ARG A 42 -1.56 0.26 0.54
CA ARG A 42 -0.35 0.94 0.04
C ARG A 42 -0.30 0.88 -1.48
N SER A 43 0.08 1.98 -2.14
CA SER A 43 0.08 2.14 -3.60
C SER A 43 1.05 1.23 -4.42
N GLY A 44 1.74 0.26 -3.81
CA GLY A 44 2.62 -0.66 -4.55
C GLY A 44 4.05 -0.16 -4.77
N VAL A 45 4.30 1.13 -4.56
CA VAL A 45 5.65 1.73 -4.55
C VAL A 45 6.27 1.51 -3.16
N PRO A 46 7.59 1.24 -3.04
CA PRO A 46 8.28 1.29 -1.75
C PRO A 46 8.02 2.65 -1.08
N ASP A 47 7.59 2.60 0.18
CA ASP A 47 7.13 3.78 0.96
C ASP A 47 5.92 4.53 0.37
N GLY A 48 5.17 3.87 -0.52
CA GLY A 48 3.95 4.41 -1.11
C GLY A 48 2.89 4.79 -0.09
N SER A 49 2.12 5.82 -0.45
CA SER A 49 0.97 6.31 0.32
C SER A 49 -0.15 5.28 0.41
N CYS A 50 -1.00 5.42 1.42
CA CYS A 50 -2.24 4.66 1.54
C CYS A 50 -3.30 5.29 0.63
N ILE A 51 -3.77 4.54 -0.35
CA ILE A 51 -4.87 4.89 -1.26
C ILE A 51 -6.11 4.07 -0.91
N PRO A 52 -7.34 4.54 -1.21
CA PRO A 52 -8.54 3.72 -1.10
C PRO A 52 -8.40 2.38 -1.85
N GLU A 53 -8.86 1.28 -1.25
CA GLU A 53 -8.80 -0.04 -1.89
C GLU A 53 -9.58 -0.09 -3.23
N GLY A 54 -10.64 0.71 -3.37
CA GLY A 54 -11.40 0.84 -4.62
C GLY A 54 -10.53 1.35 -5.77
N ASP A 55 -9.69 2.35 -5.50
CA ASP A 55 -8.77 2.96 -6.47
C ASP A 55 -7.69 1.97 -6.93
N CYS A 56 -7.45 0.88 -6.18
CA CYS A 56 -6.51 -0.15 -6.58
C CYS A 56 -6.98 -0.98 -7.79
N SER A 57 -8.30 -1.04 -8.02
CA SER A 57 -8.89 -1.74 -9.17
C SER A 57 -8.89 -0.86 -10.43
N GLU A 58 -8.64 0.43 -10.26
CA GLU A 58 -8.51 1.45 -11.31
C GLU A 58 -7.09 1.99 -11.37
N LEU A 59 -6.08 1.11 -11.36
CA LEU A 59 -4.82 1.46 -12.00
C LEU A 59 -4.97 1.14 -13.50
N PRO A 60 -5.40 2.10 -14.35
CA PRO A 60 -4.99 2.02 -15.74
C PRO A 60 -3.46 1.98 -15.75
N GLU A 61 -2.88 1.27 -16.72
CA GLU A 61 -1.43 1.10 -16.91
C GLU A 61 -0.62 2.43 -16.99
N SER A 62 -1.26 3.59 -16.87
CA SER A 62 -0.69 4.92 -17.00
C SER A 62 -0.02 5.48 -15.74
N PHE A 63 -0.15 4.88 -14.54
CA PHE A 63 0.60 5.35 -13.36
C PHE A 63 1.99 4.69 -13.18
N SER A 64 2.38 3.75 -14.04
CA SER A 64 3.72 3.14 -13.97
C SER A 64 4.76 3.77 -14.90
N THR A 65 4.37 4.74 -15.73
CA THR A 65 5.29 5.56 -16.53
C THR A 65 4.68 6.93 -16.75
N THR A 66 4.86 7.86 -15.81
CA THR A 66 4.99 9.26 -16.21
C THR A 66 6.46 9.52 -16.52
N PRO A 67 6.77 9.92 -17.75
CA PRO A 67 7.52 11.14 -17.92
C PRO A 67 6.52 12.22 -18.31
N ASP A 68 5.79 12.75 -17.31
CA ASP A 68 5.15 14.04 -17.47
C ASP A 68 6.20 15.11 -17.15
N SER A 69 7.11 15.32 -18.11
CA SER A 69 7.77 16.61 -18.27
C SER A 69 7.07 17.30 -19.42
N PHE A 70 6.31 18.33 -19.05
CA PHE A 70 5.77 19.36 -19.91
C PHE A 70 6.76 19.80 -21.01
N ARG A 71 6.27 19.72 -22.26
CA ARG A 71 6.62 20.51 -23.45
C ARG A 71 7.93 20.21 -24.20
#